data_AF-A0A2M7DI32-F1
#
_entry.id   AF-A0A2M7DI32-F1
#
_cell.length_a   1.000
_cell.length_b   1.000
_cell.length_c   1.000
_cell.angle_alpha   90.00
_cell.angle_beta   90.00
_cell.angle_gamma   90.00
#
_symmetry.space_group_name_H-M   'P 1'
#
loop_
_entity.id
_entity.type
_entity.pdbx_description
1 polymer ?
#
loop_
_entity_poly.entity_id
_entity_poly.type
_entity_poly.pdbx_seq_one_letter_code
_entity_poly.pdbx_strand_id
1 'polypeptide(L)'
;MQIETAGKLVKAKEQHRAEVSRQTGFPSAATHYAEPSIDLHKELVTNQDATFFIRIEGNELEYFQIHTNDVLLIDRSLSPKNGNLAVVVKDGDFLVIEINIKKLDIEYTLWGVITYIIHKVP
;
A
#
# COMPACT_ATOMS: atom_id res chain seq x y z
N MET A 1 -3.62 -29.01 36.99
CA MET A 1 -3.45 -28.86 35.53
C MET A 1 -3.75 -27.41 35.19
N GLN A 2 -2.76 -26.55 35.36
CA GLN A 2 -2.84 -25.12 35.07
C GLN A 2 -2.22 -24.87 33.71
N ILE A 3 -2.95 -24.16 32.86
CA ILE A 3 -2.54 -23.72 31.54
C ILE A 3 -1.91 -22.34 31.74
N GLU A 4 -0.60 -22.22 31.61
CA GLU A 4 0.09 -20.94 31.67
C GLU A 4 0.55 -20.48 30.29
N THR A 5 0.32 -19.18 30.07
CA THR A 5 0.92 -18.30 29.07
C THR A 5 0.22 -18.24 27.71
N ALA A 6 -0.71 -17.29 27.61
CA ALA A 6 -1.14 -16.69 26.35
C ALA A 6 0.07 -16.03 25.66
N GLY A 7 0.67 -16.75 24.71
CA GLY A 7 1.77 -16.25 23.89
C GLY A 7 1.30 -15.10 23.00
N LYS A 8 1.94 -13.94 23.10
CA LYS A 8 1.84 -12.88 22.08
C LYS A 8 2.31 -13.48 20.75
N LEU A 9 1.43 -13.57 19.77
CA LEU A 9 1.81 -13.80 18.37
C LEU A 9 2.58 -12.57 17.89
N VAL A 10 3.90 -12.65 17.95
CA VAL A 10 4.78 -11.64 17.34
C VAL A 10 4.94 -12.05 15.88
N LYS A 11 4.43 -11.23 14.96
CA LYS A 11 4.66 -11.41 13.51
C LYS A 11 6.17 -11.53 13.29
N ALA A 12 6.59 -12.58 12.59
CA ALA A 12 7.99 -12.78 12.26
C ALA A 12 8.51 -11.51 11.56
N LYS A 13 9.54 -10.89 12.15
CA LYS A 13 10.20 -9.73 11.57
C LYS A 13 11.01 -10.25 10.39
N GLU A 14 10.52 -10.11 9.16
CA GLU A 14 11.31 -10.45 7.97
C GLU A 14 12.58 -9.57 7.99
N GLN A 15 13.72 -10.22 8.22
CA GLN A 15 15.02 -9.56 8.20
C GLN A 15 15.54 -9.65 6.77
N HIS A 16 15.53 -8.54 6.04
CA HIS A 16 16.25 -8.39 4.76
C HIS A 16 17.76 -8.23 4.98
N ARG A 17 18.35 -9.05 5.85
CA ARG A 17 19.80 -9.06 6.03
C ARG A 17 20.30 -10.42 5.58
N ALA A 18 21.20 -10.42 4.60
CA ALA A 18 21.84 -11.64 4.12
C ALA A 18 22.45 -12.41 5.30
N GLU A 19 22.09 -13.68 5.42
CA GLU A 19 22.68 -14.58 6.40
C GLU A 19 24.14 -14.84 6.01
N VAL A 20 25.07 -14.54 6.90
CA VAL A 20 26.50 -14.77 6.63
C VAL A 20 26.76 -16.26 6.86
N SER A 21 26.95 -17.00 5.76
CA SER A 21 27.30 -18.42 5.78
C SER A 21 28.53 -18.66 6.67
N ARG A 22 28.37 -19.46 7.73
CA ARG A 22 29.48 -20.07 8.46
C ARG A 22 29.91 -21.35 7.73
N GLN A 23 30.47 -21.22 6.54
CA GLN A 23 31.15 -22.32 5.86
C GLN A 23 32.67 -22.21 6.06
N THR A 24 33.27 -23.26 6.59
CA THR A 24 34.71 -23.50 6.53
C THR A 24 35.01 -24.31 5.26
N GLY A 25 35.33 -23.62 4.18
CA GLY A 25 35.66 -24.19 2.86
C GLY A 25 35.44 -23.14 1.77
N PHE A 26 36.22 -23.19 0.68
CA PHE A 26 36.19 -22.19 -0.40
C PHE A 26 34.76 -21.96 -0.90
N PRO A 27 34.11 -20.82 -0.57
CA PRO A 27 32.82 -20.51 -1.16
C PRO A 27 33.04 -20.30 -2.65
N SER A 28 32.17 -20.88 -3.47
CA SER A 28 32.18 -20.57 -4.91
C SER A 28 32.01 -19.06 -5.07
N ALA A 29 32.71 -18.44 -6.03
CA ALA A 29 32.64 -17.00 -6.30
C ALA A 29 31.20 -16.50 -6.55
N ALA A 30 30.26 -17.41 -6.82
CA ALA A 30 28.84 -17.14 -7.04
C ALA A 30 27.94 -17.33 -5.79
N THR A 31 28.47 -17.73 -4.63
CA THR A 31 27.67 -17.98 -3.42
C THR A 31 27.31 -16.70 -2.65
N HIS A 32 27.93 -15.56 -2.97
CA HIS A 32 27.63 -14.27 -2.37
C HIS A 32 27.07 -13.32 -3.44
N TYR A 33 25.74 -13.21 -3.54
CA TYR A 33 24.93 -12.06 -4.03
C TYR A 33 23.57 -12.56 -4.56
N ALA A 34 22.78 -13.20 -3.72
CA ALA A 34 21.33 -13.22 -3.94
C ALA A 34 20.74 -12.18 -3.01
N GLU A 35 20.84 -10.90 -3.40
CA GLU A 35 20.07 -9.87 -2.71
C GLU A 35 18.58 -10.20 -2.89
N PRO A 36 17.77 -10.18 -1.82
CA PRO A 36 16.35 -10.46 -1.93
C PRO A 36 15.68 -9.39 -2.83
N SER A 37 14.91 -9.83 -3.83
CA SER A 37 14.14 -8.94 -4.69
C SER A 37 13.02 -8.26 -3.90
N ILE A 38 12.78 -6.98 -4.18
CA ILE A 38 11.63 -6.26 -3.63
C ILE A 38 10.33 -6.76 -4.28
N ASP A 39 9.34 -7.07 -3.45
CA ASP A 39 7.99 -7.44 -3.89
C ASP A 39 7.05 -6.29 -3.57
N LEU A 40 6.69 -5.49 -4.58
CA LEU A 40 5.84 -4.31 -4.40
C LEU A 40 4.48 -4.65 -3.81
N HIS A 41 3.94 -5.84 -4.03
CA HIS A 41 2.68 -6.22 -3.43
C HIS A 41 2.85 -6.35 -1.91
N LYS A 42 3.92 -6.98 -1.43
CA LYS A 42 4.21 -7.06 0.02
C LYS A 42 4.51 -5.71 0.66
N GLU A 43 5.19 -4.83 -0.08
CA GLU A 43 5.58 -3.51 0.43
C GLU A 43 4.42 -2.51 0.49
N LEU A 44 3.51 -2.55 -0.50
CA LEU A 44 2.47 -1.52 -0.66
C LEU A 44 1.07 -1.99 -0.27
N VAL A 45 0.81 -3.30 -0.24
CA VAL A 45 -0.53 -3.84 0.04
C VAL A 45 -0.60 -4.39 1.47
N THR A 46 -1.38 -3.73 2.32
CA THR A 46 -1.61 -4.20 3.69
C THR A 46 -2.70 -5.27 3.76
N ASN A 47 -3.78 -5.09 2.99
CA ASN A 47 -4.91 -6.01 2.92
C ASN A 47 -5.23 -6.35 1.46
N GLN A 48 -4.82 -7.53 1.02
CA GLN A 48 -4.95 -7.95 -0.38
C GLN A 48 -6.40 -8.02 -0.85
N ASP A 49 -7.32 -8.46 0.00
CA ASP A 49 -8.73 -8.62 -0.36
C ASP A 49 -9.49 -7.29 -0.43
N ALA A 50 -8.89 -6.21 0.10
CA ALA A 50 -9.50 -4.88 0.17
C ALA A 50 -8.71 -3.81 -0.59
N THR A 51 -7.61 -4.17 -1.25
CA THR A 51 -6.76 -3.22 -2.00
C THR A 51 -6.98 -3.36 -3.50
N PHE A 52 -7.21 -2.23 -4.15
CA PHE A 52 -7.54 -2.14 -5.56
C PHE A 52 -6.58 -1.17 -6.26
N PHE A 53 -6.30 -1.45 -7.53
CA PHE A 53 -5.44 -0.62 -8.37
C PHE A 53 -6.30 0.02 -9.46
N ILE A 54 -6.22 1.33 -9.62
CA ILE A 54 -6.93 2.08 -10.67
C ILE A 54 -5.91 2.85 -11.52
N ARG A 55 -6.00 2.71 -12.84
CA ARG A 55 -5.23 3.52 -13.79
C ARG A 55 -5.98 4.82 -14.06
N ILE A 56 -5.27 5.94 -13.99
CA ILE A 56 -5.85 7.24 -14.29
C ILE A 56 -5.77 7.56 -15.77
N GLU A 57 -6.90 8.02 -16.30
CA GLU A 57 -7.05 8.60 -17.61
C GLU A 57 -7.40 10.08 -17.46
N GLY A 58 -6.92 10.93 -18.38
CA GLY A 58 -7.11 12.37 -18.30
C GLY A 58 -6.18 13.06 -17.29
N ASN A 59 -6.41 14.36 -17.09
CA ASN A 59 -5.54 15.24 -16.31
C ASN A 59 -6.30 16.11 -15.28
N GLU A 60 -7.56 15.78 -15.03
CA GLU A 60 -8.44 16.51 -14.12
C GLU A 60 -7.94 16.47 -12.66
N LEU A 61 -7.11 15.49 -12.33
CA LEU A 61 -6.56 15.25 -11.00
C LEU A 61 -5.16 15.86 -10.79
N GLU A 62 -4.66 16.67 -11.73
CA GLU A 62 -3.34 17.30 -11.64
C GLU A 62 -3.17 18.17 -10.38
N TYR A 63 -4.26 18.74 -9.85
CA TYR A 63 -4.23 19.50 -8.60
C TYR A 63 -3.75 18.65 -7.41
N PHE A 64 -4.02 17.35 -7.42
CA PHE A 64 -3.54 16.39 -6.44
C PHE A 64 -2.19 15.76 -6.82
N GLN A 65 -1.51 16.32 -7.84
CA GLN A 65 -0.29 15.77 -8.44
C GLN A 65 -0.50 14.37 -9.01
N ILE A 66 -1.73 14.04 -9.42
CA ILE A 66 -2.06 12.79 -10.10
C ILE A 66 -2.14 13.08 -11.61
N HIS A 67 -1.36 12.35 -12.38
CA HIS A 67 -1.17 12.54 -13.81
C HIS A 67 -1.78 11.40 -14.63
N THR A 68 -1.95 11.64 -15.92
CA THR A 68 -2.38 10.61 -16.87
C THR A 68 -1.42 9.43 -16.83
N ASN A 69 -1.97 8.21 -16.81
CA ASN A 69 -1.27 6.94 -16.66
C ASN A 69 -0.75 6.63 -15.26
N ASP A 70 -0.99 7.45 -14.23
CA ASP A 70 -0.67 7.04 -12.86
C ASP A 70 -1.53 5.86 -12.41
N VAL A 71 -1.00 5.10 -11.45
CA VAL A 71 -1.76 4.04 -10.77
C VAL A 71 -2.03 4.45 -9.33
N LEU A 72 -3.30 4.49 -8.96
CA LEU A 72 -3.74 4.66 -7.59
C LEU A 72 -3.88 3.31 -6.91
N LEU A 73 -3.32 3.17 -5.71
CA LEU A 73 -3.63 2.08 -4.79
C LEU A 73 -4.68 2.56 -3.82
N ILE A 74 -5.77 1.81 -3.71
CA ILE A 74 -6.94 2.20 -2.93
C ILE A 74 -7.30 1.07 -1.99
N ASP A 75 -7.31 1.34 -0.68
CA ASP A 75 -7.69 0.38 0.36
C ASP A 75 -9.08 0.70 0.91
N ARG A 76 -10.00 -0.24 0.77
CA ARG A 76 -11.40 -0.13 1.21
C ARG A 76 -11.60 -0.49 2.68
N SER A 77 -10.61 -1.08 3.33
CA SER A 77 -10.65 -1.46 4.74
C SER A 77 -10.26 -0.33 5.70
N LEU A 78 -9.74 0.78 5.17
CA LEU A 78 -9.28 1.92 5.96
C LEU A 78 -10.39 2.95 6.19
N SER A 79 -10.46 3.45 7.42
CA SER A 79 -11.24 4.67 7.73
C SER A 79 -10.43 5.92 7.33
N PRO A 80 -11.02 6.84 6.56
CA PRO A 80 -10.30 8.02 6.06
C PRO A 80 -10.02 9.01 7.19
N LYS A 81 -8.90 9.72 7.09
CA LYS A 81 -8.51 10.81 7.99
C LYS A 81 -8.52 12.14 7.23
N ASN A 82 -8.57 13.22 8.00
CA ASN A 82 -8.51 14.57 7.43
C ASN A 82 -7.22 14.75 6.61
N GLY A 83 -7.35 15.26 5.39
CA GLY A 83 -6.24 15.42 4.44
C GLY A 83 -5.89 14.16 3.65
N ASN A 84 -6.55 13.02 3.87
CA ASN A 84 -6.35 11.86 3.00
C ASN A 84 -7.05 12.06 1.66
N LEU A 85 -6.44 11.56 0.59
CA LEU A 85 -7.14 11.39 -0.67
C LEU A 85 -7.98 10.11 -0.61
N ALA A 86 -9.18 10.18 -1.16
CA ALA A 86 -10.10 9.04 -1.21
C ALA A 86 -10.84 9.03 -2.53
N VAL A 87 -11.18 7.82 -2.96
CA VAL A 87 -12.17 7.63 -4.01
C VAL A 87 -13.54 7.55 -3.37
N VAL A 88 -14.47 8.34 -3.91
CA VAL A 88 -15.86 8.40 -3.47
C VAL A 88 -16.78 8.18 -4.67
N VAL A 89 -17.99 7.72 -4.38
CA VAL A 89 -19.07 7.64 -5.37
C VAL A 89 -20.06 8.76 -5.07
N LYS A 90 -20.34 9.59 -6.08
CA LYS A 90 -21.36 10.64 -6.03
C LYS A 90 -22.15 10.59 -7.33
N ASP A 91 -23.48 10.54 -7.22
CA ASP A 91 -24.40 10.47 -8.38
C ASP A 91 -24.11 9.32 -9.36
N GLY A 92 -23.46 8.24 -8.88
CA GLY A 92 -23.04 7.09 -9.67
C GLY A 92 -21.62 7.18 -10.23
N ASP A 93 -20.98 8.34 -10.12
CA ASP A 93 -19.64 8.59 -10.66
C ASP A 93 -18.56 8.46 -9.59
N PHE A 94 -17.39 7.95 -10.00
CA PHE A 94 -16.19 7.90 -9.17
C PHE A 94 -15.45 9.24 -9.21
N LEU A 95 -15.18 9.80 -8.03
CA LEU A 95 -14.45 11.05 -7.86
C LEU A 95 -13.31 10.86 -6.87
N VAL A 96 -12.22 11.60 -7.07
CA VAL A 96 -11.13 11.72 -6.09
C VAL A 96 -11.32 13.01 -5.32
N ILE A 97 -11.33 12.93 -3.98
CA ILE A 97 -11.43 14.09 -3.10
C ILE A 97 -10.37 14.04 -2.00
N GLU A 98 -10.04 15.21 -1.46
CA GLU A 98 -9.38 15.31 -0.16
C GLU A 98 -10.43 15.30 0.96
N ILE A 99 -10.28 14.39 1.90
CA ILE A 99 -11.21 14.21 3.01
C ILE A 99 -11.07 15.38 3.99
N ASN A 100 -12.17 16.09 4.22
CA ASN A 100 -12.29 17.09 5.27
C ASN A 100 -13.39 16.70 6.26
N ILE A 101 -13.01 16.16 7.42
CA ILE A 101 -13.96 15.62 8.41
C ILE A 101 -14.83 16.73 9.03
N LYS A 102 -14.41 18.01 8.92
CA LYS A 102 -15.20 19.14 9.43
C LYS A 102 -16.23 19.65 8.43
N LYS A 103 -16.08 19.31 7.15
CA LYS A 103 -16.91 19.80 6.05
C LYS A 103 -17.64 18.63 5.41
N LEU A 104 -18.71 18.18 6.08
CA LEU A 104 -19.58 17.09 5.59
C LEU A 104 -20.73 17.57 4.70
N ASP A 105 -20.71 18.81 4.22
CA ASP A 105 -21.85 19.39 3.46
C ASP A 105 -22.05 18.78 2.06
N ILE A 106 -21.20 17.83 1.63
CA ILE A 106 -21.35 17.13 0.35
C ILE A 106 -21.68 15.68 0.65
N GLU A 107 -22.86 15.23 0.21
CA GLU A 107 -23.22 13.81 0.25
C GLU A 107 -22.40 13.04 -0.79
N TYR A 108 -21.67 12.03 -0.31
CA TYR A 108 -20.94 11.07 -1.12
C TYR A 108 -20.85 9.75 -0.35
N THR A 109 -20.66 8.65 -1.07
CA THR A 109 -20.32 7.36 -0.46
C THR A 109 -18.82 7.13 -0.57
N LEU A 110 -18.14 6.90 0.56
CA LEU A 110 -16.74 6.51 0.53
C LEU A 110 -16.58 5.14 -0.16
N TRP A 111 -15.75 5.07 -1.20
CA TRP A 111 -15.41 3.81 -1.83
C TRP A 111 -14.15 3.19 -1.23
N GLY A 112 -13.10 4.00 -1.03
CA GLY A 112 -11.84 3.59 -0.39
C GLY A 112 -10.83 4.74 -0.27
N VAL A 113 -9.81 4.54 0.56
CA VAL A 113 -8.73 5.53 0.81
C VAL A 113 -7.58 5.28 -0.15
N ILE A 114 -7.07 6.34 -0.79
CA ILE A 114 -5.88 6.24 -1.64
C ILE A 114 -4.65 6.17 -0.73
N THR A 115 -3.90 5.07 -0.83
CA THR A 115 -2.70 4.82 0.00
C THR A 115 -1.41 5.17 -0.73
N TYR A 116 -1.36 4.95 -2.04
CA TYR A 116 -0.21 5.29 -2.88
C TYR A 116 -0.65 5.82 -4.24
N ILE A 117 0.19 6.69 -4.79
CA ILE A 117 0.15 7.12 -6.18
C ILE A 117 1.47 6.66 -6.81
N ILE A 118 1.39 5.85 -7.87
CA ILE A 118 2.56 5.37 -8.59
C ILE A 118 2.67 6.14 -9.90
N HIS A 119 3.68 7.01 -9.96
CA HIS A 119 4.04 7.76 -11.15
C HIS A 119 4.95 6.95 -12.07
N LYS A 120 4.58 6.86 -13.35
CA LYS A 120 5.52 6.38 -14.37
C LYS A 120 6.40 7.56 -14.79
N VAL A 121 7.68 7.49 -14.43
CA VAL A 121 8.68 8.45 -14.91
C VAL A 121 9.07 8.08 -16.35
N PRO A 122 9.19 9.05 -17.28
CA PRO A 122 9.66 8.83 -18.64
C PRO A 122 11.12 8.37 -18.73
#